data_AF-D2B0G5-F1
#
_entry.id   AF-D2B0G5-F1
#
_cell.length_a   1.000
_cell.length_b   1.000
_cell.length_c   1.000
_cell.angle_alpha   90.00
_cell.angle_beta   90.00
_cell.angle_gamma   90.00
#
_symmetry.space_group_name_H-M   'P 1'
#
loop_
_entity.id
_entity.type
_entity.pdbx_description
1 polymer ?
#
loop_
_entity_poly.entity_id
_entity_poly.type
_entity_poly.pdbx_seq_one_letter_code
_entity_poly.pdbx_strand_id
1 'polypeptide(L)'
;MDGGPSLDPGSPRVLFGTEMRRLREAAELSQVAVASRLGCTQTQVSRLEKATRTPSRSDAERLDRLFKTPSSSFFTRLHESIVSQSRTPAWFRDWAEEIEPTALVLRSWDPLLVPGLLQTEAYARYVLSQEPRMTPQDVEERIESPCMYGPSEWTGPGAVPFPTRPRSRRKMRTH
;
A
#
# COMPACT_ATOMS: atom_id res chain seq x y z
N MET A 1 -12.45 -1.32 26.15
CA MET A 1 -11.57 -0.20 25.73
C MET A 1 -11.73 -0.09 24.23
N ASP A 2 -12.68 0.71 23.78
CA ASP A 2 -13.05 0.84 22.37
C ASP A 2 -11.97 1.62 21.63
N GLY A 3 -10.97 0.91 21.10
CA GLY A 3 -9.95 1.43 20.19
C GLY A 3 -10.54 1.71 18.82
N GLY A 4 -11.44 2.69 18.73
CA GLY A 4 -11.74 3.31 17.44
C GLY A 4 -10.44 3.91 16.88
N PRO A 5 -10.15 3.78 15.57
CA PRO A 5 -8.91 4.30 15.02
C PRO A 5 -8.86 5.80 15.28
N SER A 6 -7.89 6.22 16.09
CA SER A 6 -7.52 7.62 16.27
C SER A 6 -7.34 8.22 14.88
N LEU A 7 -8.26 9.11 14.49
CA LEU A 7 -8.17 9.85 13.24
C LEU A 7 -7.12 10.95 13.45
N ASP A 8 -5.86 10.60 13.23
CA ASP A 8 -4.79 11.58 13.11
C ASP A 8 -5.19 12.62 12.05
N PRO A 9 -5.24 13.93 12.39
CA PRO A 9 -5.57 15.00 11.44
C PRO A 9 -4.68 15.01 10.19
N GLY A 10 -3.45 14.48 10.28
CA GLY A 10 -2.52 14.33 9.15
C GLY A 10 -2.73 13.06 8.31
N SER A 11 -3.65 12.17 8.69
CA SER A 11 -3.86 10.90 7.98
C SER A 11 -4.38 11.13 6.55
N PRO A 12 -3.82 10.45 5.54
CA PRO A 12 -4.32 10.52 4.16
C PRO A 12 -5.80 10.14 4.02
N ARG A 13 -6.33 9.30 4.92
CA ARG A 13 -7.77 8.96 4.94
C ARG A 13 -8.63 10.15 5.33
N VAL A 14 -8.17 10.93 6.32
CA VAL A 14 -8.86 12.15 6.79
C VAL A 14 -8.77 13.22 5.72
N LEU A 15 -7.60 13.38 5.08
CA LEU A 15 -7.44 14.28 3.94
C LEU A 15 -8.37 13.88 2.78
N PHE A 16 -8.50 12.58 2.48
CA PHE A 16 -9.38 12.08 1.42
C PHE A 16 -10.83 12.45 1.68
N GLY A 17 -11.33 12.18 2.89
CA GLY A 17 -12.70 12.48 3.27
C GLY A 17 -12.99 14.00 3.26
N THR A 18 -12.05 14.79 3.79
CA THR A 18 -12.16 16.25 3.86
C THR A 18 -12.19 16.87 2.47
N GLU A 19 -11.29 16.45 1.59
CA GLU A 19 -11.21 16.99 0.23
C GLU A 19 -12.39 16.54 -0.64
N MET A 20 -12.86 15.29 -0.46
CA MET A 20 -14.09 14.82 -1.09
C MET A 20 -15.29 15.68 -0.70
N ARG A 21 -15.42 16.01 0.60
CA ARG A 21 -16.48 16.90 1.09
C ARG A 21 -16.34 18.31 0.50
N ARG A 22 -15.13 18.87 0.49
CA ARG A 22 -14.85 20.21 -0.05
C ARG A 22 -15.23 20.32 -1.53
N LEU A 23 -14.81 19.36 -2.35
CA LEU A 23 -15.12 19.34 -3.78
C LEU A 23 -16.60 19.08 -4.06
N ARG A 24 -17.25 18.23 -3.24
CA ARG A 24 -18.69 18.02 -3.31
C ARG A 24 -19.48 19.31 -3.06
N GLU A 25 -19.12 20.04 -2.01
CA GLU A 25 -19.76 21.30 -1.64
C GLU A 25 -19.50 22.40 -2.68
N ALA A 26 -18.27 22.49 -3.21
CA ALA A 26 -17.93 23.41 -4.30
C ALA A 26 -18.67 23.12 -5.61
N ALA A 27 -19.04 21.85 -5.85
CA ALA A 27 -19.84 21.43 -7.00
C ALA A 27 -21.36 21.43 -6.71
N GLU A 28 -21.79 21.88 -5.53
CA GLU A 28 -23.19 21.90 -5.08
C GLU A 28 -23.90 20.54 -5.16
N LEU A 29 -23.16 19.45 -4.95
CA LEU A 29 -23.70 18.09 -5.02
C LEU A 29 -24.14 17.59 -3.65
N SER A 30 -25.28 16.90 -3.60
CA SER A 30 -25.66 16.12 -2.42
C SER A 30 -24.83 14.83 -2.34
N GLN A 31 -24.72 14.24 -1.16
CA GLN A 31 -24.08 12.93 -1.01
C GLN A 31 -24.79 11.85 -1.83
N VAL A 32 -26.11 11.96 -2.00
CA VAL A 32 -26.92 11.08 -2.86
C VAL A 32 -26.51 11.24 -4.33
N ALA A 33 -26.35 12.48 -4.82
CA ALA A 33 -25.95 12.73 -6.20
C ALA A 33 -24.55 12.18 -6.51
N VAL A 34 -23.60 12.31 -5.57
CA VAL A 34 -22.27 11.70 -5.68
C VAL A 34 -22.39 10.18 -5.69
N ALA A 35 -23.20 9.60 -4.79
CA ALA A 35 -23.40 8.16 -4.71
C ALA A 35 -23.95 7.58 -6.03
N SER A 36 -24.94 8.22 -6.63
CA SER A 36 -25.48 7.83 -7.94
C SER A 36 -24.43 7.83 -9.05
N ARG A 37 -23.52 8.81 -9.06
CA ARG A 37 -22.44 8.90 -10.07
C ARG A 37 -21.31 7.90 -9.85
N LEU A 38 -21.05 7.53 -8.59
CA LEU A 38 -20.09 6.49 -8.24
C LEU A 38 -20.63 5.08 -8.41
N GLY A 39 -21.96 4.91 -8.43
CA GLY A 39 -22.61 3.60 -8.42
C GLY A 39 -22.64 2.97 -7.02
N CYS A 40 -22.72 3.79 -5.97
CA CYS A 40 -22.73 3.35 -4.58
C CYS A 40 -23.92 3.98 -3.81
N THR A 41 -23.99 3.73 -2.50
CA THR A 41 -25.07 4.26 -1.63
C THR A 41 -24.63 5.53 -0.91
N GLN A 42 -25.58 6.37 -0.52
CA GLN A 42 -25.29 7.60 0.24
C GLN A 42 -24.54 7.29 1.56
N THR A 43 -24.86 6.17 2.21
CA THR A 43 -24.13 5.70 3.40
C THR A 43 -22.65 5.42 3.11
N GLN A 44 -22.32 4.89 1.93
CA GLN A 44 -20.93 4.66 1.53
C GLN A 44 -20.18 5.98 1.34
N VAL A 45 -20.81 6.95 0.67
CA VAL A 45 -20.27 8.31 0.53
C VAL A 45 -20.04 8.96 1.90
N SER A 46 -21.01 8.86 2.81
CA SER A 46 -20.87 9.39 4.18
C SER A 46 -19.70 8.76 4.94
N ARG A 47 -19.49 7.45 4.79
CA ARG A 47 -18.37 6.75 5.44
C ARG A 47 -17.01 7.13 4.86
N LEU A 48 -16.94 7.39 3.55
CA LEU A 48 -15.74 7.89 2.88
C LEU A 48 -15.41 9.31 3.38
N GLU A 49 -16.40 10.21 3.42
CA GLU A 49 -16.21 11.58 3.94
C GLU A 49 -15.78 11.59 5.42
N LYS A 50 -16.29 10.66 6.23
CA LYS A 50 -15.90 10.50 7.65
C LYS A 50 -14.60 9.74 7.86
N ALA A 51 -13.88 9.37 6.79
CA ALA A 51 -12.66 8.55 6.85
C ALA A 51 -12.85 7.19 7.55
N THR A 52 -14.07 6.71 7.74
CA THR A 52 -14.38 5.43 8.43
C THR A 52 -14.27 4.22 7.51
N ARG A 53 -14.30 4.44 6.18
CA ARG A 53 -14.09 3.42 5.14
C ARG A 53 -12.88 3.80 4.29
N THR A 54 -12.04 2.81 3.98
CA THR A 54 -10.97 2.96 2.99
C THR A 54 -11.58 2.99 1.58
N PRO A 55 -11.28 4.00 0.74
CA PRO A 55 -11.75 4.04 -0.65
C PRO A 55 -11.15 2.87 -1.45
N SER A 56 -11.87 2.37 -2.44
CA SER A 56 -11.26 1.49 -3.45
C SER A 56 -10.56 2.33 -4.52
N ARG A 57 -9.62 1.72 -5.26
CA ARG A 57 -8.97 2.36 -6.42
C ARG A 57 -10.00 2.82 -7.45
N SER A 58 -11.02 2.01 -7.72
CA SER A 58 -12.13 2.35 -8.63
C SER A 58 -12.91 3.58 -8.15
N ASP A 59 -13.18 3.69 -6.84
CA ASP A 59 -13.85 4.87 -6.28
C ASP A 59 -12.99 6.12 -6.48
N ALA A 60 -11.69 6.03 -6.20
CA ALA A 60 -10.74 7.13 -6.36
C ALA A 60 -10.67 7.62 -7.83
N GLU A 61 -10.54 6.71 -8.79
CA GLU A 61 -10.52 7.06 -10.22
C GLU A 61 -11.84 7.70 -10.69
N ARG A 62 -12.99 7.23 -10.17
CA ARG A 62 -14.30 7.82 -10.50
C ARG A 62 -14.44 9.23 -9.90
N LEU A 63 -13.91 9.45 -8.71
CA LEU A 63 -13.89 10.77 -8.06
C LEU A 63 -13.02 11.76 -8.82
N ASP A 64 -11.84 11.34 -9.29
CA ASP A 64 -10.98 12.17 -10.13
C ASP A 64 -11.70 12.60 -11.42
N ARG A 65 -12.43 11.69 -12.07
CA ARG A 65 -13.26 12.01 -13.24
C ARG A 65 -14.45 12.92 -12.91
N LEU A 66 -15.10 12.69 -11.77
CA LEU A 66 -16.28 13.44 -11.33
C LEU A 66 -15.94 14.91 -11.04
N PHE A 67 -14.86 15.16 -10.31
CA PHE A 67 -14.48 16.50 -9.86
C PHE A 67 -13.52 17.23 -10.80
N LYS A 68 -13.09 16.59 -11.90
CA LYS A 68 -12.19 17.17 -12.90
C LYS A 68 -10.96 17.81 -12.24
N THR A 69 -10.34 17.08 -11.31
CA THR A 69 -9.20 17.57 -10.53
C THR A 69 -8.03 17.96 -11.46
N PRO A 70 -7.27 19.04 -11.15
CA PRO A 70 -6.26 19.63 -12.05
C PRO A 70 -5.14 18.67 -12.47
N SER A 71 -4.91 17.63 -11.66
CA SER A 71 -4.30 16.39 -12.12
C SER A 71 -5.37 15.32 -12.03
N SER A 72 -5.69 14.62 -13.12
CA SER A 72 -6.68 13.54 -13.17
C SER A 72 -6.31 12.27 -12.35
N SER A 73 -5.59 12.45 -11.25
CA SER A 73 -5.09 11.40 -10.36
C SER A 73 -4.96 11.87 -8.90
N PHE A 74 -5.60 12.97 -8.48
CA PHE A 74 -5.49 13.44 -7.10
C PHE A 74 -5.99 12.41 -6.09
N PHE A 75 -7.23 11.95 -6.24
CA PHE A 75 -7.81 10.94 -5.35
C PHE A 75 -7.11 9.59 -5.52
N THR A 76 -6.65 9.28 -6.73
CA THR A 76 -5.89 8.06 -7.02
C THR A 76 -4.55 8.03 -6.27
N ARG A 77 -3.77 9.12 -6.30
CA ARG A 77 -2.52 9.27 -5.53
C ARG A 77 -2.78 9.22 -4.03
N LEU A 78 -3.86 9.83 -3.59
CA LEU A 78 -4.23 9.81 -2.18
C LEU A 78 -4.63 8.39 -1.74
N HIS A 79 -5.35 7.64 -2.56
CA HIS A 79 -5.59 6.22 -2.34
C HIS A 79 -4.29 5.41 -2.25
N GLU A 80 -3.32 5.65 -3.14
CA GLU A 80 -2.00 5.00 -3.08
C GLU A 80 -1.29 5.29 -1.75
N SER A 81 -1.33 6.53 -1.25
CA SER A 81 -0.77 6.87 0.06
C SER A 81 -1.50 6.19 1.23
N ILE A 82 -2.81 5.99 1.13
CA ILE A 82 -3.59 5.26 2.15
C ILE A 82 -3.17 3.78 2.17
N VAL A 83 -2.93 3.18 1.00
CA VAL A 83 -2.53 1.78 0.87
C VAL A 83 -1.06 1.56 1.22
N SER A 84 -0.17 2.50 0.92
CA SER A 84 1.24 2.40 1.36
C SER A 84 1.33 2.50 2.88
N GLN A 85 0.60 3.44 3.49
CA GLN A 85 0.57 3.62 4.94
C GLN A 85 -0.03 2.43 5.71
N SER A 86 -0.91 1.63 5.11
CA SER A 86 -1.41 0.41 5.76
C SER A 86 -0.38 -0.71 5.78
N ARG A 87 0.60 -0.68 4.87
CA ARG A 87 1.70 -1.66 4.79
C ARG A 87 2.89 -1.26 5.66
N THR A 88 3.01 0.03 5.99
CA THR A 88 4.10 0.56 6.80
C THR A 88 3.69 0.69 8.27
N PRO A 89 4.38 0.00 9.21
CA PRO A 89 4.15 0.17 10.64
C PRO A 89 4.27 1.64 11.05
N ALA A 90 3.40 2.12 11.94
CA ALA A 90 3.38 3.53 12.35
C ALA A 90 4.74 4.03 12.85
N TRP A 91 5.46 3.21 13.60
CA TRP A 91 6.80 3.54 14.13
C TRP A 91 7.88 3.71 13.03
N PHE A 92 7.67 3.17 11.83
CA PHE A 92 8.65 3.19 10.74
C PHE A 92 8.44 4.38 9.78
N ARG A 93 7.34 5.12 9.91
CA ARG A 93 6.95 6.17 8.95
C ARG A 93 7.94 7.33 8.93
N ASP A 94 8.20 7.92 10.10
CA ASP A 94 9.14 9.04 10.23
C ASP A 94 10.53 8.64 9.73
N TRP A 95 10.94 7.40 10.00
CA TRP A 95 12.18 6.87 9.49
C TRP A 95 12.18 6.77 7.96
N ALA A 96 11.15 6.20 7.34
CA ALA A 96 11.07 6.03 5.89
C ALA A 96 10.91 7.35 5.12
N GLU A 97 10.19 8.32 5.69
CA GLU A 97 9.86 9.58 5.00
C GLU A 97 10.92 10.66 5.19
N GLU A 98 11.58 10.72 6.35
CA GLU A 98 12.51 11.81 6.67
C GLU A 98 13.97 11.35 6.78
N ILE A 99 14.19 10.19 7.40
CA ILE A 99 15.54 9.72 7.76
C ILE A 99 16.17 8.94 6.59
N GLU A 100 15.48 7.95 6.05
CA GLU A 100 15.97 7.09 4.97
C GLU A 100 16.39 7.89 3.73
N PRO A 101 15.62 8.87 3.22
CA PRO A 101 15.97 9.59 2.00
C PRO A 101 17.20 10.48 2.13
N THR A 102 17.54 10.89 3.36
CA THR A 102 18.69 11.75 3.65
C THR A 102 19.89 10.98 4.21
N ALA A 103 19.73 9.67 4.47
CA ALA A 103 20.78 8.83 5.01
C ALA A 103 21.89 8.58 3.98
N LEU A 104 23.13 8.94 4.34
CA LEU A 104 24.30 8.67 3.49
C LEU A 104 24.81 7.23 3.62
N VAL A 105 24.61 6.60 4.79
CA VAL A 105 25.08 5.24 5.08
C VAL A 105 24.10 4.56 6.02
N LEU A 106 23.68 3.34 5.68
CA LEU A 106 22.97 2.44 6.57
C LEU A 106 23.94 1.38 7.11
N ARG A 107 24.04 1.24 8.43
CA ARG A 107 24.81 0.17 9.08
C ARG A 107 23.87 -0.61 10.00
N SER A 108 23.78 -1.92 9.78
CA SER A 108 23.07 -2.82 10.67
C SER A 108 24.04 -3.84 11.28
N TRP A 109 23.71 -4.31 12.47
CA TRP A 109 24.41 -5.41 13.13
C TRP A 109 23.36 -6.45 13.54
N ASP A 110 23.37 -7.57 12.85
CA ASP A 110 22.36 -8.62 12.96
C ASP A 110 23.03 -9.94 13.40
N PRO A 111 23.17 -10.19 14.71
CA PRO A 111 23.97 -11.32 15.21
C PRO A 111 23.28 -12.69 15.08
N LEU A 112 21.96 -12.71 14.83
CA LEU A 112 21.15 -13.93 14.87
C LEU A 112 20.70 -14.40 13.49
N LEU A 113 20.42 -13.47 12.58
CA LEU A 113 19.84 -13.77 11.28
C LEU A 113 20.52 -12.94 10.20
N VAL A 114 20.62 -13.51 9.01
CA VAL A 114 21.04 -12.76 7.83
C VAL A 114 19.98 -11.69 7.52
N PRO A 115 20.35 -10.43 7.25
CA PRO A 115 19.38 -9.38 6.89
C PRO A 115 18.55 -9.76 5.67
N GLY A 116 17.25 -9.45 5.67
CA GLY A 116 16.30 -9.87 4.63
C GLY A 116 16.74 -9.56 3.19
N LEU A 117 17.39 -8.41 2.98
CA LEU A 117 17.93 -8.00 1.67
C LEU A 117 19.06 -8.91 1.14
N LEU A 118 19.72 -9.66 2.03
CA LEU A 118 20.80 -10.58 1.73
C LEU A 118 20.36 -12.05 1.79
N GLN A 119 19.09 -12.33 2.08
CA GLN A 119 18.57 -13.68 2.16
C GLN A 119 18.26 -14.24 0.77
N THR A 120 18.51 -15.54 0.57
CA THR A 120 17.97 -16.28 -0.56
C THR A 120 16.52 -16.66 -0.29
N GLU A 121 15.72 -16.92 -1.34
CA GLU A 121 14.34 -17.42 -1.16
C GLU A 121 14.29 -18.66 -0.26
N ALA A 122 15.27 -19.55 -0.37
CA ALA A 122 15.34 -20.77 0.44
C ALA A 122 15.56 -20.46 1.93
N TYR A 123 16.47 -19.52 2.25
CA TYR A 123 16.74 -19.11 3.62
C TYR A 123 15.54 -18.36 4.22
N ALA A 124 14.97 -17.40 3.48
CA ALA A 124 13.79 -16.66 3.91
C ALA A 124 12.61 -17.59 4.22
N ARG A 125 12.38 -18.60 3.36
CA ARG A 125 11.35 -19.63 3.58
C ARG A 125 11.55 -20.38 4.88
N TYR A 126 12.78 -20.83 5.14
CA TYR A 126 13.11 -21.57 6.36
C TYR A 126 12.88 -20.72 7.62
N VAL A 127 13.33 -19.46 7.62
CA VAL A 127 13.15 -18.55 8.77
C VAL A 127 11.67 -18.25 8.99
N LEU A 128 10.93 -17.89 7.94
CA LEU A 128 9.51 -17.56 8.03
C LEU A 128 8.66 -18.76 8.47
N SER A 129 9.05 -19.99 8.10
CA SER A 129 8.32 -21.19 8.55
C SER A 129 8.53 -21.50 10.03
N GLN A 130 9.48 -20.85 10.72
CA GLN A 130 9.63 -21.00 12.18
C GLN A 130 8.70 -20.07 12.97
N GLU A 131 8.05 -19.09 12.33
CA GLU A 131 7.12 -18.17 12.99
C GLU A 131 5.81 -18.90 13.35
N PRO A 132 5.46 -19.07 14.64
CA PRO A 132 4.32 -19.89 15.06
C PRO A 132 2.96 -19.46 14.49
N ARG A 133 2.84 -18.20 14.06
CA ARG A 133 1.60 -17.63 13.51
C ARG A 133 1.51 -17.65 11.99
N MET A 134 2.55 -18.09 11.28
CA MET A 134 2.56 -18.12 9.82
C MET A 134 2.11 -19.47 9.28
N THR A 135 1.13 -19.46 8.37
CA THR A 135 0.76 -20.65 7.61
C THR A 135 1.71 -20.84 6.41
N PRO A 136 1.81 -22.05 5.83
CA PRO A 136 2.59 -22.26 4.61
C PRO A 136 2.18 -21.34 3.45
N GLN A 137 0.90 -20.97 3.38
CA GLN A 137 0.38 -20.03 2.38
C GLN A 137 0.91 -18.61 2.61
N ASP A 138 0.93 -18.15 3.87
CA ASP A 138 1.46 -16.83 4.23
C ASP A 138 2.96 -16.71 3.94
N VAL A 139 3.70 -17.81 4.15
CA VAL A 139 5.14 -17.88 3.83
C VAL A 139 5.35 -17.68 2.34
N GLU A 140 4.62 -18.39 1.48
CA GLU A 140 4.81 -18.25 0.03
C GLU A 140 4.35 -16.88 -0.47
N GLU A 141 3.25 -16.31 0.04
CA GLU A 141 2.83 -14.95 -0.29
C GLU A 141 3.91 -13.91 0.06
N ARG A 142 4.58 -14.09 1.21
CA ARG A 142 5.66 -13.19 1.65
C ARG A 142 6.91 -13.29 0.77
N ILE A 143 7.24 -14.50 0.29
CA ILE A 143 8.37 -14.74 -0.61
C ILE A 143 8.08 -14.21 -2.02
N GLU A 144 6.84 -14.37 -2.49
CA GLU A 144 6.42 -13.93 -3.83
C GLU A 144 6.21 -12.42 -3.92
N SER A 145 5.93 -11.74 -2.80
CA SER A 145 5.92 -10.28 -2.75
C SER A 145 7.31 -9.76 -3.12
N PRO A 146 7.46 -9.07 -4.27
CA PRO A 146 8.71 -8.39 -4.57
C PRO A 146 8.99 -7.41 -3.43
N CYS A 147 10.18 -7.47 -2.85
CA CYS A 147 10.64 -6.38 -2.01
C CYS A 147 10.47 -5.09 -2.83
N MET A 148 9.87 -4.05 -2.23
CA MET A 148 9.52 -2.80 -2.93
C MET A 148 10.73 -2.16 -3.65
N TYR A 149 11.95 -2.54 -3.25
CA TYR A 149 13.22 -2.25 -3.90
C TYR A 149 13.84 -3.52 -4.51
N GLY A 150 13.20 -4.09 -5.53
CA GLY A 150 13.80 -5.10 -6.39
C GLY A 150 14.81 -4.46 -7.37
N PRO A 151 15.92 -5.13 -7.72
CA PRO A 151 17.06 -4.51 -8.40
C PRO A 151 16.74 -4.29 -9.88
N SER A 152 16.42 -3.06 -10.29
CA SER A 152 16.37 -2.74 -11.72
C SER A 152 17.75 -2.51 -12.33
N GLU A 153 18.82 -2.27 -11.55
CA GLU A 153 20.15 -1.97 -12.10
C GLU A 153 21.25 -2.22 -11.05
N TRP A 154 21.77 -3.43 -10.97
CA TRP A 154 23.06 -3.72 -10.31
C TRP A 154 23.96 -4.40 -11.34
N THR A 155 24.50 -3.63 -12.28
CA THR A 155 25.44 -4.07 -13.33
C THR A 155 26.84 -3.53 -13.02
N GLY A 156 27.42 -3.99 -11.91
CA GLY A 156 28.85 -3.78 -11.58
C GLY A 156 29.70 -5.01 -11.91
N PRO A 157 31.00 -4.86 -12.23
CA PRO A 157 31.91 -5.98 -12.45
C PRO A 157 32.06 -6.81 -11.17
N GLY A 158 31.57 -8.05 -11.18
CA GLY A 158 31.51 -8.95 -10.01
C GLY A 158 30.09 -9.39 -9.63
N ALA A 159 29.05 -8.91 -10.32
CA ALA A 159 27.67 -9.35 -10.09
C ALA A 159 27.51 -10.84 -10.41
N VAL A 160 27.15 -11.63 -9.40
CA VAL A 160 26.73 -13.02 -9.57
C VAL A 160 25.28 -13.00 -10.08
N PRO A 161 24.94 -13.61 -11.23
CA PRO A 161 23.58 -13.59 -11.72
C PRO A 161 22.66 -14.31 -10.73
N PHE A 162 21.61 -13.63 -10.27
CA PHE A 162 20.54 -14.28 -9.52
C PHE A 162 19.82 -15.29 -10.42
N PRO A 163 19.50 -16.50 -9.92
CA PRO A 163 18.75 -17.47 -10.71
C PRO A 163 17.36 -16.91 -11.01
N THR A 164 17.12 -16.51 -12.26
CA THR A 164 15.80 -16.08 -12.72
C THR A 164 14.85 -17.28 -12.71
N ARG A 165 13.71 -17.17 -11.99
CA ARG A 165 12.65 -18.19 -12.04
C ARG A 165 12.23 -18.46 -13.50
N PRO A 166 12.10 -19.73 -13.93
CA PRO A 166 11.31 -20.03 -15.11
C PRO A 166 9.85 -19.65 -14.83
N ARG A 167 9.25 -18.82 -15.70
CA ARG A 167 7.84 -18.44 -15.62
C ARG A 167 6.97 -19.70 -15.50
N SER A 168 6.35 -19.91 -14.35
CA SER A 168 5.40 -21.01 -14.17
C SER A 168 4.18 -20.74 -15.07
N ARG A 169 3.96 -21.61 -16.05
CA ARG A 169 2.70 -21.62 -16.81
C ARG A 169 1.59 -22.01 -15.83
N ARG A 170 0.73 -21.06 -15.44
CA ARG A 170 -0.58 -21.36 -14.84
C ARG A 170 -1.30 -22.34 -15.77
N LYS A 171 -1.41 -23.60 -15.36
CA LYS A 171 -2.29 -24.56 -16.03
C LYS A 171 -3.73 -24.12 -15.78
N MET A 172 -4.43 -23.74 -16.85
CA MET A 172 -5.88 -23.58 -16.84
C MET A 172 -6.50 -24.94 -16.46
N ARG A 173 -7.29 -24.97 -15.38
CA ARG A 173 -8.23 -26.05 -15.11
C ARG A 173 -9.43 -25.83 -16.05
N THR A 174 -9.59 -26.68 -17.05
CA THR A 174 -10.89 -26.90 -17.71
C THR A 174 -11.73 -27.84 -16.84
N HIS A 175 -13.02 -27.51 -16.75
CA HIS A 175 -14.08 -28.23 -16.06
C HIS A 175 -14.33 -29.62 -16.63
#